data_AF-B8IRH2-F1
#
_entry.id   AF-B8IRH2-F1
#
_cell.length_a   1.000
_cell.length_b   1.000
_cell.length_c   1.000
_cell.angle_alpha   90.00
_cell.angle_beta   90.00
_cell.angle_gamma   90.00
#
_symmetry.space_group_name_H-M   'P 1'
#
loop_
_entity.id
_entity.type
_entity.pdbx_description
1 polymer ?
#
loop_
_entity_poly.entity_id
_entity_poly.type
_entity_poly.pdbx_seq_one_letter_code
_entity_poly.pdbx_strand_id
1 'polypeptide(L)'
;MADVSTKNPARVCRIEDLFAVDGSPPPELTEALTAYLSAFAAPVRRDGEMRCLCCDEPINGLRAALGIGVACRWALTHGEAACSGCGWPARGMHYVTDADGRKVATLRNVFLAYHPDQVVRAPAVEAEHA
;
A
#
# COMPACT_ATOMS: atom_id res chain seq x y z
N MET A 1 -6.89 13.32 15.71
CA MET A 1 -6.03 12.24 15.19
C MET A 1 -4.66 12.86 14.95
N ALA A 2 -3.56 12.25 15.41
CA ALA A 2 -2.23 12.79 15.15
C ALA A 2 -2.01 12.79 13.64
N ASP A 3 -1.61 13.93 13.07
CA ASP A 3 -1.34 14.08 11.65
C ASP A 3 -0.17 13.17 11.26
N VAL A 4 -0.46 12.06 10.57
CA VAL A 4 0.56 11.12 10.16
C VAL A 4 1.26 11.70 8.94
N SER A 5 2.30 12.50 9.17
CA SER A 5 3.06 13.15 8.11
C SER A 5 3.74 12.14 7.19
N THR A 6 3.42 12.23 5.89
CA THR A 6 4.09 11.52 4.79
C THR A 6 4.88 12.51 3.94
N LYS A 7 6.04 12.08 3.39
CA LYS A 7 6.81 12.95 2.47
C LYS A 7 6.13 13.14 1.11
N ASN A 8 5.32 12.17 0.69
CA ASN A 8 4.56 12.26 -0.55
C ASN A 8 3.08 12.54 -0.24
N PRO A 9 2.40 13.36 -1.07
CA PRO A 9 0.98 13.62 -0.91
C PRO A 9 0.20 12.33 -1.11
N ALA A 10 -0.68 12.01 -0.17
CA ALA A 10 -1.56 10.86 -0.27
C ALA A 10 -2.85 11.25 -1.00
N ARG A 11 -3.27 10.39 -1.93
CA ARG A 11 -4.63 10.35 -2.44
C ARG A 11 -5.12 8.90 -2.42
N VAL A 12 -6.42 8.72 -2.34
CA VAL A 12 -7.04 7.39 -2.45
C VAL A 12 -6.63 6.70 -3.75
N CYS A 13 -6.31 5.40 -3.64
CA CYS A 13 -6.03 4.52 -4.76
C CYS A 13 -7.30 4.25 -5.56
N ARG A 14 -7.18 4.28 -6.89
CA ARG A 14 -8.23 3.98 -7.85
C ARG A 14 -7.83 2.82 -8.75
N ILE A 15 -8.80 2.25 -9.46
CA ILE A 15 -8.59 1.11 -10.35
C ILE A 15 -7.54 1.45 -11.43
N GLU A 16 -7.62 2.66 -11.97
CA GLU A 16 -6.76 3.17 -13.04
C GLU A 16 -5.31 3.38 -12.59
N ASP A 17 -5.05 3.41 -11.27
CA ASP A 17 -3.69 3.48 -10.75
C ASP A 17 -2.94 2.15 -10.87
N LEU A 18 -3.69 1.05 -11.01
CA LEU A 18 -3.18 -0.32 -10.99
C LEU A 18 -3.32 -1.01 -12.35
N PHE A 19 -4.36 -0.67 -13.10
CA PHE A 19 -4.70 -1.35 -14.35
C PHE A 19 -4.92 -0.33 -15.48
N ALA A 20 -4.48 -0.71 -16.68
CA ALA A 20 -5.03 -0.11 -17.88
C ALA A 20 -6.46 -0.63 -18.01
N VAL A 21 -7.45 0.27 -17.92
CA VAL A 21 -8.86 -0.07 -18.06
C VAL A 21 -9.26 0.17 -19.52
N ASP A 22 -9.52 -0.91 -20.25
CA ASP A 22 -10.13 -0.87 -21.58
C ASP A 22 -11.64 -1.14 -21.48
N GLY A 23 -12.44 -0.31 -22.17
CA GLY A 23 -13.90 -0.42 -22.11
C GLY A 23 -14.49 -0.07 -20.74
N SER A 24 -15.62 -0.70 -20.40
CA SER A 24 -16.33 -0.48 -19.14
C SER A 24 -16.41 -1.79 -18.36
N PRO A 25 -15.66 -1.95 -17.26
CA PRO A 25 -15.75 -3.15 -16.43
C PRO A 25 -17.16 -3.34 -15.87
N PRO A 26 -17.54 -4.58 -15.49
CA PRO A 26 -18.81 -4.82 -14.82
C PRO A 26 -18.99 -3.88 -13.60
N PRO A 27 -20.18 -3.27 -13.40
CA PRO A 27 -20.40 -2.34 -12.30
C PRO A 27 -20.07 -2.93 -10.92
N GLU A 28 -20.48 -4.17 -10.67
CA GLU A 28 -20.20 -4.90 -9.43
C GLU A 28 -18.70 -5.01 -9.13
N LEU A 29 -17.89 -5.31 -10.15
CA LEU A 29 -16.43 -5.38 -10.01
C LEU A 29 -15.84 -3.99 -9.73
N THR A 30 -16.34 -2.97 -10.43
CA THR A 30 -15.91 -1.58 -10.25
C THR A 30 -16.20 -1.10 -8.83
N GLU A 31 -17.42 -1.29 -8.35
CA GLU A 31 -17.85 -0.90 -7.00
C GLU A 31 -17.05 -1.62 -5.91
N ALA A 32 -16.89 -2.94 -6.03
CA ALA A 32 -16.12 -3.73 -5.06
C ALA A 32 -14.64 -3.31 -5.03
N LEU A 33 -14.02 -3.08 -6.18
CA LEU A 33 -12.64 -2.59 -6.25
C LEU A 33 -12.52 -1.17 -5.72
N THR A 34 -13.42 -0.25 -6.07
CA THR A 34 -13.39 1.13 -5.56
C THR A 34 -13.52 1.16 -4.03
N ALA A 35 -14.47 0.40 -3.49
CA ALA A 35 -14.65 0.29 -2.04
C ALA A 35 -13.39 -0.28 -1.36
N TYR A 36 -12.82 -1.36 -1.91
CA TYR A 36 -11.63 -1.99 -1.35
C TYR A 36 -10.38 -1.10 -1.46
N LEU A 37 -10.17 -0.44 -2.60
CA LEU A 37 -9.00 0.39 -2.86
C LEU A 37 -9.01 1.69 -2.05
N SER A 38 -10.18 2.11 -1.53
CA SER A 38 -10.33 3.30 -0.69
C SER A 38 -9.46 3.30 0.57
N ALA A 39 -9.07 2.12 1.06
CA ALA A 39 -8.20 1.96 2.22
C ALA A 39 -6.71 2.25 1.92
N PHE A 40 -6.33 2.35 0.65
CA PHE A 40 -4.94 2.45 0.23
C PHE A 40 -4.63 3.81 -0.40
N ALA A 41 -3.37 4.22 -0.28
CA ALA A 41 -2.85 5.35 -1.03
C ALA A 41 -2.51 4.92 -2.46
N ALA A 42 -2.76 5.80 -3.42
CA ALA A 42 -2.31 5.61 -4.79
C ALA A 42 -0.78 5.43 -4.83
N PRO A 43 -0.24 4.49 -5.62
CA PRO A 43 1.19 4.28 -5.73
C PRO A 43 1.93 5.55 -6.15
N VAL A 44 2.98 5.91 -5.41
CA VAL A 44 3.87 7.01 -5.79
C VAL A 44 4.85 6.49 -6.83
N ARG A 45 4.86 7.10 -8.01
CA ARG A 45 5.80 6.78 -9.09
C ARG A 45 6.55 8.04 -9.53
N ARG A 46 7.87 7.93 -9.68
CA ARG A 46 8.73 8.99 -10.22
C ARG A 46 9.77 8.32 -11.13
N ASP A 47 9.86 8.78 -12.37
CA ASP A 47 10.78 8.22 -13.37
C ASP A 47 10.64 6.70 -13.57
N GLY A 48 9.41 6.19 -13.50
CA GLY A 48 9.11 4.75 -13.62
C GLY A 48 9.34 3.93 -12.34
N GLU A 49 9.98 4.49 -11.32
CA GLU A 49 10.23 3.81 -10.05
C GLU A 49 9.11 4.02 -9.05
N MET A 50 8.70 2.94 -8.37
CA MET A 50 7.80 3.03 -7.22
C MET A 50 8.56 3.59 -6.01
N ARG A 51 7.92 4.48 -5.25
CA ARG A 51 8.50 5.11 -4.06
C ARG A 51 7.64 4.91 -2.84
N CYS A 52 8.28 4.90 -1.67
CA CYS A 52 7.57 4.83 -0.41
C CYS A 52 6.78 6.12 -0.16
N LEU A 53 5.49 5.99 0.15
CA LEU A 53 4.62 7.11 0.51
C LEU A 53 5.21 7.96 1.65
N CYS A 54 5.75 7.29 2.68
CA CYS A 54 6.24 7.97 3.88
C CYS A 54 7.66 8.50 3.76
N CYS A 55 8.64 7.67 3.37
CA CYS A 55 10.06 8.07 3.40
C CYS A 55 10.64 8.52 2.05
N ASP A 56 9.87 8.41 0.97
CA ASP A 56 10.25 8.73 -0.43
C ASP A 56 11.41 7.89 -1.01
N GLU A 57 11.89 6.87 -0.29
CA GLU A 57 12.91 5.95 -0.81
C GLU A 57 12.34 5.09 -1.95
N PRO A 58 13.16 4.78 -2.99
CA PRO A 58 12.74 3.90 -4.08
C PRO A 58 12.53 2.48 -3.57
N ILE A 59 11.38 1.91 -3.90
CA ILE A 59 11.00 0.54 -3.55
C ILE A 59 11.46 -0.39 -4.68
N ASN A 60 12.54 -1.13 -4.43
CA ASN A 60 13.05 -2.12 -5.37
C ASN A 60 13.79 -3.22 -4.60
N GLY A 61 13.28 -4.46 -4.67
CA GLY A 61 13.85 -5.59 -3.93
C GLY A 61 15.32 -5.88 -4.27
N LEU A 62 15.70 -5.73 -5.54
CA LEU A 62 17.09 -5.94 -5.98
C LEU A 62 18.00 -4.83 -5.47
N ARG A 63 17.60 -3.56 -5.60
CA ARG A 63 18.40 -2.43 -5.10
C ARG A 63 18.54 -2.51 -3.58
N ALA A 64 17.47 -2.84 -2.87
CA ALA A 64 17.50 -3.01 -1.42
C ALA A 64 18.44 -4.14 -0.98
N ALA A 65 18.50 -5.25 -1.72
CA ALA A 65 19.46 -6.34 -1.46
C ALA A 65 20.92 -5.90 -1.63
N LEU A 66 21.16 -4.87 -2.45
CA LEU A 66 22.47 -4.23 -2.62
C LEU A 66 22.70 -3.06 -1.65
N GLY A 67 21.80 -2.83 -0.69
CA GLY A 67 21.89 -1.73 0.28
C GLY A 67 21.47 -0.35 -0.26
N ILE A 68 20.79 -0.30 -1.41
CA ILE A 68 20.36 0.94 -2.06
C ILE A 68 18.82 1.04 -2.05
N GLY A 69 18.26 2.07 -1.41
CA GLY A 69 16.81 2.24 -1.32
C GLY A 69 16.15 1.28 -0.31
N VAL A 70 14.88 0.92 -0.55
CA VAL A 70 14.07 0.10 0.36
C VAL A 70 13.32 -1.02 -0.37
N ALA A 71 12.76 -1.96 0.38
CA ALA A 71 11.88 -3.02 -0.12
C ALA A 71 10.56 -3.05 0.65
N CYS A 72 9.56 -3.75 0.11
CA CYS A 72 8.41 -4.19 0.88
C CYS A 72 8.77 -5.48 1.63
N ARG A 73 8.84 -5.38 2.96
CA ARG A 73 9.06 -6.52 3.84
C ARG A 73 7.71 -7.16 4.17
N TRP A 74 7.54 -8.43 3.84
CA TRP A 74 6.35 -9.20 4.26
C TRP A 74 6.28 -9.33 5.78
N ALA A 75 5.09 -9.12 6.32
CA ALA A 75 4.79 -9.46 7.70
C ALA A 75 4.32 -10.92 7.80
N LEU A 76 4.31 -11.46 9.02
CA LEU A 76 3.85 -12.82 9.30
C LEU A 76 2.33 -12.98 9.06
N THR A 77 1.58 -11.88 9.16
CA THR A 77 0.13 -11.86 8.92
C THR A 77 -0.16 -11.90 7.41
N HIS A 78 -1.06 -12.78 7.01
CA HIS A 78 -1.40 -13.08 5.62
C HIS A 78 -1.61 -11.82 4.76
N GLY A 79 -0.65 -11.58 3.87
CA GLY A 79 -0.75 -10.52 2.87
C GLY A 79 -0.26 -9.14 3.33
N GLU A 80 0.02 -8.95 4.62
CA GLU A 80 0.52 -7.67 5.14
C GLU A 80 2.02 -7.49 4.84
N ALA A 81 2.42 -6.24 4.65
CA ALA A 81 3.79 -5.84 4.39
C ALA A 81 4.09 -4.49 5.04
N ALA A 82 5.35 -4.09 5.04
CA ALA A 82 5.76 -2.75 5.43
C ALA A 82 6.99 -2.30 4.66
N CYS A 83 7.19 -0.99 4.52
CA CYS A 83 8.44 -0.45 4.02
C CYS A 83 9.61 -0.86 4.94
N SER A 84 10.68 -1.44 4.39
CA SER A 84 11.84 -1.89 5.17
C SER A 84 12.62 -0.73 5.79
N GLY A 85 12.51 0.49 5.25
CA GLY A 85 13.22 1.67 5.75
C GLY A 85 12.49 2.39 6.88
N CYS A 86 11.20 2.73 6.69
CA CYS A 86 10.44 3.52 7.66
C CYS A 86 9.30 2.76 8.35
N GLY A 87 9.07 1.50 8.01
CA GLY A 87 8.00 0.70 8.61
C GLY A 87 6.58 1.07 8.16
N TRP A 88 6.40 1.96 7.18
CA TRP A 88 5.06 2.33 6.72
C TRP A 88 4.25 1.10 6.30
N PRO A 89 3.03 0.90 6.82
CA PRO A 89 2.28 -0.33 6.59
C PRO A 89 1.74 -0.39 5.15
N ALA A 90 1.70 -1.59 4.62
CA ALA A 90 1.23 -1.90 3.27
C ALA A 90 0.58 -3.28 3.24
N ARG A 91 -0.09 -3.60 2.14
CA ARG A 91 -0.58 -4.95 1.84
C ARG A 91 -0.08 -5.37 0.46
N GLY A 92 0.41 -6.61 0.34
CA GLY A 92 0.95 -7.21 -0.89
C GLY A 92 0.06 -8.31 -1.50
N MET A 93 -0.86 -8.87 -0.71
CA MET A 93 -1.86 -9.84 -1.18
C MET A 93 -3.26 -9.30 -0.90
N HIS A 94 -4.07 -9.18 -1.95
CA HIS A 94 -5.40 -8.59 -1.87
C HIS A 94 -6.46 -9.61 -2.24
N TYR A 95 -7.48 -9.72 -1.39
CA TYR A 95 -8.66 -10.55 -1.62
C TYR A 95 -9.86 -9.61 -1.60
N VAL A 96 -10.39 -9.30 -2.79
CA VAL A 96 -11.47 -8.34 -2.95
C VAL A 96 -12.78 -9.11 -3.00
N THR A 97 -13.74 -8.70 -2.17
CA THR A 97 -15.08 -9.28 -2.13
C THR A 97 -16.13 -8.24 -2.52
N ASP A 98 -17.24 -8.70 -3.07
CA ASP A 98 -18.46 -7.91 -3.22
C ASP A 98 -19.17 -7.68 -1.87
N ALA A 99 -20.34 -7.03 -1.90
CA ALA A 99 -21.17 -6.78 -0.72
C ALA A 99 -21.76 -8.05 -0.10
N ASP A 100 -21.89 -9.14 -0.87
CA ASP A 100 -22.37 -10.45 -0.42
C ASP A 100 -21.24 -11.33 0.15
N GLY A 101 -19.99 -10.82 0.15
CA GLY A 101 -18.81 -11.54 0.61
C GLY A 101 -18.23 -12.53 -0.41
N ARG A 102 -18.71 -12.56 -1.66
CA ARG A 102 -18.12 -13.38 -2.71
C ARG A 102 -16.85 -12.73 -3.22
N LYS A 103 -15.82 -13.54 -3.42
CA LYS A 103 -14.53 -13.07 -3.95
C LYS A 103 -14.64 -12.72 -5.43
N VAL A 104 -14.44 -11.44 -5.76
CA VAL A 104 -14.49 -10.92 -7.14
C VAL A 104 -13.12 -10.72 -7.77
N ALA A 105 -12.08 -10.49 -6.95
CA ALA A 105 -10.71 -10.37 -7.46
C ALA A 105 -9.66 -10.86 -6.46
N THR A 106 -8.48 -11.23 -6.98
CA THR A 106 -7.29 -11.52 -6.16
C THR A 106 -6.08 -10.88 -6.82
N LEU A 107 -5.41 -9.96 -6.11
CA LEU A 107 -4.20 -9.31 -6.57
C LEU A 107 -3.02 -9.83 -5.76
N ARG A 108 -1.98 -10.34 -6.42
CA ARG A 108 -0.81 -10.94 -5.78
C ARG A 108 0.44 -10.14 -6.13
N ASN A 109 1.33 -9.95 -5.15
CA ASN A 109 2.56 -9.18 -5.31
C ASN A 109 2.33 -7.73 -5.78
N VAL A 110 1.19 -7.15 -5.42
CA VAL A 110 0.89 -5.74 -5.65
C VAL A 110 1.01 -5.07 -4.29
N PHE A 111 2.06 -4.28 -4.04
CA PHE A 111 2.24 -3.67 -2.72
C PHE A 111 1.59 -2.30 -2.67
N LEU A 112 0.49 -2.17 -1.92
CA LEU A 112 -0.21 -0.92 -1.71
C LEU A 112 -0.02 -0.44 -0.27
N ALA A 113 0.52 0.77 -0.12
CA ALA A 113 0.60 1.43 1.17
C ALA A 113 -0.80 1.79 1.68
N TYR A 114 -1.07 1.62 2.97
CA TYR A 114 -2.31 2.12 3.55
C TYR A 114 -2.37 3.64 3.48
N HIS A 115 -3.58 4.18 3.28
CA HIS A 115 -3.80 5.62 3.29
C HIS A 115 -3.52 6.18 4.70
N PRO A 116 -2.89 7.37 4.85
CA PRO A 116 -2.59 7.94 6.16
C PRO A 116 -3.79 8.04 7.10
N ASP A 117 -4.98 8.34 6.56
CA ASP A 117 -6.24 8.40 7.32
C ASP A 117 -6.65 7.07 7.97
N GLN A 118 -6.11 5.95 7.48
CA GLN A 118 -6.35 4.60 7.98
C GLN A 118 -5.23 4.11 8.90
N VAL A 119 -4.17 4.90 9.09
CA VAL A 119 -2.98 4.52 9.86
C VAL A 119 -2.95 5.27 11.18
N VAL A 120 -2.79 4.51 12.27
CA VAL A 120 -2.50 5.07 13.59
C VAL A 120 -1.06 4.69 13.95
N ARG A 121 -0.20 5.69 14.21
CA ARG A 121 1.14 5.42 14.74
C ARG A 121 1.03 5.07 16.21
N ALA A 122 1.65 3.95 16.61
CA ALA A 122 1.90 3.70 18.01
C ALA A 122 2.72 4.86 18.59
N PRO A 123 2.48 5.28 19.84
CA PRO A 123 3.36 6.22 20.51
C PRO A 123 4.78 5.65 20.49
N ALA A 124 5.78 6.53 20.33
CA ALA A 124 7.17 6.11 20.43
C ALA A 124 7.35 5.47 21.81
N VAL A 125 7.66 4.17 21.84
CA VAL A 125 8.11 3.53 23.06
C VAL A 125 9.52 4.06 23.26
N GLU A 126 9.70 5.00 24.18
CA GLU A 126 11.03 5.30 24.68
C GLU A 126 11.57 3.98 25.21
N ALA A 127 12.60 3.45 24.56
CA ALA A 127 13.22 2.22 24.99
C ALA A 127 13.86 2.50 26.36
N GLU A 128 13.17 2.16 27.44
CA GLU A 128 13.80 1.95 28.74
C GLU A 128 14.74 0.76 28.60
N HIS A 129 15.99 1.06 28.23
CA HIS A 129 17.09 0.13 28.42
C HIS A 129 17.35 0.03 29.94
N ALA A 130 16.84 -1.03 30.54
CA ALA A 130 17.31 -1.57 31.82
C ALA A 130 18.51 -2.50 31.59
#